data_AF-A0A392RUK8-F1
#
_entry.id   AF-A0A392RUK8-F1
#
_cell.length_a   1.000
_cell.length_b   1.000
_cell.length_c   1.000
_cell.angle_alpha   90.00
_cell.angle_beta   90.00
_cell.angle_gamma   90.00
#
_symmetry.space_group_name_H-M   'P 1'
#
loop_
_entity.id
_entity.type
_entity.pdbx_description
1 polymer ?
#
loop_
_entity_poly.entity_id
_entity_poly.type
_entity_poly.pdbx_seq_one_letter_code
_entity_poly.pdbx_strand_id
1 'polypeptide(L)'
;MLNLRGAFKTKKLCPRYIGPFQIIERVGEVAYRLALPPTMSGMHDIFHVSQLRKFVPDSSVTMDLESIELEPDMTFQPQPVQIVDRDVRNLRN
;
A
#
# COMPACT_ATOMS: atom_id res chain seq x y z
N MET A 1 -6.20 1.52 -12.09
CA MET A 1 -5.86 1.09 -10.72
C MET A 1 -5.46 2.30 -9.88
N LEU A 2 -5.76 2.27 -8.59
CA LEU A 2 -5.41 3.32 -7.63
C LEU A 2 -4.65 2.71 -6.46
N ASN A 3 -3.62 3.41 -5.99
CA ASN A 3 -2.93 3.07 -4.76
C ASN A 3 -3.64 3.68 -3.56
N LEU A 4 -3.76 2.90 -2.49
CA LEU A 4 -4.40 3.36 -1.26
C LEU A 4 -3.35 3.87 -0.26
N ARG A 5 -3.58 5.07 0.25
CA ARG A 5 -2.89 5.62 1.42
C ARG A 5 -3.66 5.18 2.66
N GLY A 6 -3.13 4.22 3.41
CA GLY A 6 -3.77 3.79 4.66
C GLY A 6 -3.05 4.25 5.92
N ALA A 7 -3.75 4.04 7.04
CA ALA A 7 -3.24 4.16 8.41
C ALA A 7 -2.60 2.84 8.86
N PHE A 8 -1.85 2.18 7.97
CA PHE A 8 -1.17 0.93 8.29
C PHE A 8 -0.07 1.20 9.30
N LYS A 9 0.08 0.31 10.30
CA LYS A 9 1.26 0.31 11.16
C LYS A 9 2.48 0.00 10.28
N THR A 10 3.29 1.03 10.03
CA THR A 10 4.45 0.96 9.15
C THR A 10 5.72 1.21 9.95
N LYS A 11 6.77 0.45 9.61
CA LYS A 11 8.12 0.70 10.11
C LYS A 11 8.76 1.83 9.28
N LYS A 12 9.93 2.31 9.69
CA LYS A 12 10.70 3.27 8.89
C LYS A 12 11.00 2.68 7.51
N LEU A 13 10.99 3.54 6.47
CA LEU A 13 11.24 3.18 5.07
C LEU A 13 10.16 2.31 4.39
N CYS A 14 9.00 2.13 5.02
CA CYS A 14 7.86 1.50 4.35
C CYS A 14 7.26 2.42 3.26
N PRO A 15 6.75 1.86 2.15
CA PRO A 15 6.01 2.62 1.14
C PRO A 15 4.82 3.35 1.77
N ARG A 16 4.62 4.61 1.34
CA ARG A 16 3.50 5.44 1.82
C ARG A 16 2.14 5.00 1.28
N TYR A 17 2.15 4.33 0.13
CA TYR A 17 0.96 3.81 -0.52
C TYR A 17 1.11 2.31 -0.68
N ILE A 18 0.03 1.59 -0.44
CA ILE A 18 -0.05 0.15 -0.68
C ILE A 18 -0.76 -0.04 -2.01
N GLY A 19 -0.29 -1.01 -2.78
CA GLY A 19 -1.10 -1.80 -3.71
C GLY A 19 -1.86 -1.03 -4.78
N PRO A 20 -1.67 -1.35 -6.06
CA PRO A 20 -2.64 -0.95 -7.05
C PRO A 20 -3.92 -1.77 -6.86
N PHE A 21 -5.02 -1.13 -6.48
CA PHE A 21 -6.32 -1.78 -6.43
C PHE A 21 -7.13 -1.44 -7.68
N GLN A 22 -7.92 -2.41 -8.14
CA GLN A 22 -8.88 -2.20 -9.22
C GLN A 22 -10.02 -1.31 -8.71
N ILE A 23 -10.47 -0.36 -9.53
CA ILE A 23 -11.68 0.42 -9.21
C ILE A 23 -12.87 -0.44 -9.63
N ILE A 24 -13.77 -0.76 -8.69
CA ILE A 24 -15.03 -1.44 -8.99
C ILE A 24 -16.02 -0.43 -9.55
N GLU A 25 -16.21 0.69 -8.85
CA GLU A 25 -17.14 1.74 -9.24
C GLU A 25 -16.74 3.10 -8.66
N ARG A 26 -17.32 4.16 -9.22
CA ARG A 26 -17.24 5.52 -8.68
C ARG A 26 -18.55 5.80 -7.93
N VAL A 27 -18.49 5.81 -6.59
CA VAL A 27 -19.66 5.95 -5.71
C VAL A 27 -20.12 7.41 -5.61
N GLY A 28 -19.24 8.36 -5.91
CA GLY A 28 -19.60 9.78 -5.96
C GLY A 28 -18.54 10.63 -6.66
N GLU A 29 -18.72 11.95 -6.61
CA GLU A 29 -17.76 12.88 -7.24
C GLU A 29 -16.34 12.69 -6.68
N VAL A 30 -16.24 12.39 -5.39
CA VAL A 30 -14.98 12.31 -4.64
C VAL A 30 -14.72 10.94 -3.99
N ALA A 31 -15.50 9.90 -4.32
CA ALA A 31 -15.39 8.58 -3.70
C ALA A 31 -15.37 7.44 -4.73
N TYR A 32 -14.48 6.48 -4.52
CA TYR A 32 -14.31 5.29 -5.36
C TYR A 32 -14.39 4.02 -4.52
N ARG A 33 -15.07 3.00 -5.04
CA ARG A 33 -15.03 1.64 -4.50
C ARG A 33 -13.87 0.88 -5.14
N LEU A 34 -13.04 0.24 -4.33
CA LEU A 34 -11.89 -0.55 -4.76
C LEU A 34 -12.14 -2.04 -4.53
N ALA A 35 -11.59 -2.88 -5.41
CA ALA A 35 -11.51 -4.32 -5.20
C ALA A 35 -10.38 -4.61 -4.20
N LEU A 36 -10.73 -4.72 -2.93
CA LEU A 36 -9.80 -5.09 -1.87
C LEU A 36 -9.62 -6.61 -1.80
N PRO A 37 -8.39 -7.10 -1.55
CA PRO A 37 -8.15 -8.53 -1.32
C PRO A 37 -8.80 -9.00 -0.01
N PRO A 38 -9.08 -10.32 0.13
CA PRO A 38 -9.70 -10.87 1.34
C PRO A 38 -8.93 -10.59 2.64
N THR A 39 -7.61 -10.42 2.56
CA THR A 39 -6.73 -10.03 3.66
C THR A 39 -7.08 -8.65 4.25
N MET A 40 -7.79 -7.82 3.47
CA MET A 40 -8.25 -6.48 3.84
C MET A 40 -9.76 -6.42 4.11
N SER A 41 -10.44 -7.56 4.31
CA SER A 41 -11.89 -7.62 4.54
C SER A 41 -12.38 -6.78 5.73
N GLY A 42 -11.50 -6.44 6.68
CA GLY A 42 -11.81 -5.52 7.78
C GLY A 42 -11.85 -4.04 7.40
N MET A 43 -11.47 -3.65 6.18
CA MET A 43 -11.53 -2.27 5.68
C MET A 43 -12.77 -2.05 4.81
N HIS A 44 -13.36 -0.86 4.92
CA HIS A 44 -14.35 -0.41 3.95
C HIS A 44 -13.71 -0.31 2.57
N ASP A 45 -14.43 -0.75 1.54
CA ASP A 45 -13.99 -0.76 0.15
C ASP A 45 -14.14 0.60 -0.54
N ILE A 46 -14.83 1.56 0.08
CA ILE A 46 -15.06 2.91 -0.44
C ILE A 46 -14.08 3.89 0.18
N PHE A 47 -13.31 4.57 -0.67
CA PHE A 47 -12.30 5.54 -0.26
C PHE A 47 -12.49 6.90 -0.93
N HIS A 48 -12.19 7.96 -0.17
CA HIS A 48 -12.14 9.32 -0.68
C HIS A 48 -10.92 9.53 -1.58
N VAL A 49 -11.06 10.30 -2.66
CA VAL A 49 -10.01 10.64 -3.64
C VAL A 49 -8.69 11.12 -3.00
N SER A 50 -8.74 11.81 -1.87
CA SER A 50 -7.53 12.28 -1.14
C SER A 50 -6.67 11.15 -0.57
N GLN A 51 -7.25 9.95 -0.39
CA GLN A 51 -6.56 8.75 0.07
C GLN A 51 -6.01 7.92 -1.09
N LEU A 52 -6.31 8.31 -2.33
CA LEU A 52 -6.00 7.54 -3.52
C LEU A 52 -4.93 8.24 -4.35
N ARG A 53 -4.04 7.46 -4.97
CA ARG A 53 -3.08 7.96 -5.95
C ARG A 53 -3.15 7.13 -7.20
N LYS A 54 -3.14 7.77 -8.38
CA LYS A 54 -3.07 7.04 -9.65
C LYS A 54 -1.83 6.15 -9.66
N PHE A 55 -2.03 4.86 -9.91
CA PHE A 55 -0.94 3.93 -10.14
C PHE A 55 -0.42 4.15 -11.57
N VAL A 56 0.89 4.32 -11.72
CA VAL A 56 1.59 4.41 -13.00
C VAL A 56 2.55 3.22 -13.04
N PRO A 57 2.31 2.21 -13.88
CA PRO A 57 3.25 1.11 -14.02
C PRO A 57 4.52 1.64 -14.67
N ASP A 58 5.65 1.53 -13.98
CA ASP A 58 6.96 1.65 -14.62
C ASP A 58 7.24 0.33 -15.37
N SER A 59 7.88 0.43 -16.53
CA SER A 59 8.17 -0.71 -17.42
C SER A 59 9.03 -1.80 -16.76
N SER A 60 9.62 -1.54 -15.59
CA SER A 60 10.45 -2.46 -14.82
C SER A 60 9.70 -3.20 -13.69
N VAL A 61 8.43 -2.89 -13.43
CA VAL A 61 7.68 -3.46 -12.30
C VAL A 61 6.81 -4.61 -12.80
N THR A 62 7.27 -5.85 -12.64
CA THR A 62 6.42 -7.04 -12.73
C THR A 62 5.49 -7.04 -11.51
N MET A 63 4.22 -6.70 -11.75
CA MET A 63 3.22 -6.52 -10.71
C MET A 63 2.64 -7.86 -10.28
N ASP A 64 3.07 -8.36 -9.12
CA ASP A 64 2.35 -9.42 -8.43
C ASP A 64 1.27 -8.77 -7.54
N LEU A 65 0.05 -8.68 -8.06
CA LEU A 65 -1.11 -8.14 -7.34
C LEU A 65 -1.51 -9.00 -6.13
N GLU A 66 -1.01 -10.24 -6.04
CA GLU A 66 -1.45 -11.22 -5.04
C GLU A 66 -0.73 -11.13 -3.68
N SER A 67 0.40 -10.43 -3.56
CA SER A 67 1.24 -10.51 -2.36
C SER A 67 1.27 -9.23 -1.51
N ILE A 68 0.14 -8.53 -1.37
CA ILE A 68 -0.01 -7.59 -0.24
C ILE A 68 -0.26 -8.43 1.01
N GLU A 69 0.82 -8.85 1.65
CA GLU A 69 0.80 -9.51 2.96
C GLU A 69 0.47 -8.46 4.03
N LEU A 70 -0.83 -8.33 4.29
CA LEU A 70 -1.36 -7.62 5.44
C LEU A 70 -1.67 -8.63 6.53
N GLU A 71 -1.09 -8.41 7.70
CA GLU A 71 -1.40 -9.17 8.90
C GLU A 71 -2.85 -8.92 9.33
N PRO A 72 -3.48 -9.83 10.07
CA PRO A 72 -4.87 -9.67 10.57
C PRO A 72 -5.08 -8.40 11.39
N ASP A 73 -4.02 -7.84 11.98
CA ASP A 73 -4.04 -6.58 12.73
C ASP A 73 -3.81 -5.33 11.86
N MET A 74 -3.94 -5.47 10.54
CA MET A 74 -3.70 -4.43 9.52
C MET A 74 -2.26 -3.92 9.50
N THR A 75 -1.29 -4.70 9.99
CA THR A 75 0.13 -4.37 9.86
C THR A 75 0.63 -4.73 8.47
N PHE A 76 1.26 -3.76 7.80
CA PHE A 76 1.88 -3.98 6.51
C PHE A 76 3.38 -4.23 6.70
N GLN A 77 3.90 -5.36 6.24
CA GLN A 77 5.34 -5.65 6.20
C GLN A 77 5.85 -5.51 4.75
N PRO A 78 6.18 -4.30 4.28
CA PRO A 78 6.78 -4.15 2.96
C PRO A 78 8.24 -4.62 2.99
N GLN A 79 8.64 -5.36 1.96
CA GLN A 79 10.05 -5.53 1.66
C GLN A 79 10.58 -4.25 0.98
N PRO A 80 11.74 -3.71 1.44
CA PRO A 80 12.34 -2.56 0.79
C PRO A 80 12.76 -2.94 -0.63
N VAL A 81 12.36 -2.11 -1.61
CA VAL A 81 12.68 -2.31 -3.04
C VAL A 81 14.18 -2.45 -3.25
N GLN A 82 14.97 -1.63 -2.56
CA GLN A 82 16.42 -1.72 -2.55
C GLN A 82 16.98 -1.03 -1.32
N ILE A 83 17.96 -1.65 -0.67
CA ILE A 83 18.79 -1.02 0.36
C ILE A 83 20.10 -0.65 -0.32
N VAL A 84 20.30 0.65 -0.58
CA VAL A 84 21.49 1.16 -1.29
C VAL A 84 22.72 1.17 -0.39
N ASP A 85 22.53 1.39 0.91
CA ASP A 85 23.62 1.45 1.87
C ASP A 85 23.12 1.09 3.29
N ARG A 86 24.00 0.54 4.11
CA ARG A 86 23.77 0.26 5.53
C ARG A 86 24.97 0.73 6.33
N ASP A 87 24.74 1.73 7.16
CA ASP A 87 25.77 2.24 8.06
C ASP A 87 25.47 1.83 9.51
N VAL A 88 26.48 1.30 10.21
CA VAL A 88 26.35 0.77 11.57
C VAL A 88 27.09 1.71 12.53
N ARG A 89 26.34 2.49 13.32
CA ARG A 89 26.92 3.29 14.41
C ARG A 89 26.93 2.49 15.71
N ASN A 90 28.13 2.20 16.21
CA ASN A 90 28.31 1.74 17.57
C ASN A 90 28.23 2.94 18.53
N LEU A 91 27.19 2.96 19.36
CA LEU A 91 27.04 3.92 20.45
C LEU A 91 27.84 3.39 21.64
N ARG A 92 28.64 4.25 22.29
CA ARG A 92 29.32 3.91 23.55
C ARG A 92 28.28 3.93 24.68
N ASN A 93 28.17 2.83 25.42
CA ASN A 93 27.49 2.78 26.72
C ASN A 93 28.38 3.42 27.80
#